data_AF-A0A2G2QPT0-F1
#
_entry.id   AF-A0A2G2QPT0-F1
#
_cell.length_a   1.000
_cell.length_b   1.000
_cell.length_c   1.000
_cell.angle_alpha   90.00
_cell.angle_beta   90.00
_cell.angle_gamma   90.00
#
_symmetry.space_group_name_H-M   'P 1'
#
loop_
_entity.id
_entity.type
_entity.pdbx_description
1 polymer ?
#
loop_
_entity_poly.entity_id
_entity_poly.type
_entity_poly.pdbx_seq_one_letter_code
_entity_poly.pdbx_strand_id
1 'polypeptide(L)'
;MKPQIDQIKIFGERHTATNALTQFINVNFDVSCRGFDFLGWKHRRAPLRSEWKKKRYLNTLFIFSVREPHAWLRAMGKQTWNPQQPEINNLSFTELLTYSFEDYESIIHMWNEKYTNYIRMANEVPYAIFIKKEDFSADQHAVYKELCLYLQPKSTFQPIGGYVNGGGLHEGRDHKTQGKEYPDFSDQDLSIVNAYLDKKLCAYFNYN
;
A
#
# COMPACT_ATOMS: atom_id res chain seq x y z
N MET A 1 15.82 -26.93 -1.72
CA MET A 1 14.77 -26.71 -0.72
C MET A 1 14.11 -25.36 -1.01
N LYS A 2 12.77 -25.29 -1.06
CA LYS A 2 12.09 -23.99 -1.07
C LYS A 2 12.45 -23.26 0.24
N PRO A 3 12.78 -21.96 0.20
CA PRO A 3 13.03 -21.21 1.40
C PRO A 3 11.79 -21.22 2.30
N GLN A 4 11.99 -21.47 3.60
CA GLN A 4 10.91 -21.50 4.57
C GLN A 4 10.55 -20.06 4.95
N ILE A 5 9.72 -19.41 4.14
CA ILE A 5 9.10 -18.13 4.48
C ILE A 5 8.04 -18.42 5.54
N ASP A 6 8.28 -17.98 6.78
CA ASP A 6 7.41 -18.20 7.93
C ASP A 6 6.76 -16.89 8.44
N GLN A 7 7.14 -15.76 7.87
CA GLN A 7 6.59 -14.46 8.20
C GLN A 7 6.49 -13.52 6.99
N ILE A 8 5.58 -12.56 7.08
CA ILE A 8 5.46 -11.47 6.11
C ILE A 8 5.58 -10.11 6.79
N LYS A 9 5.96 -9.10 6.00
CA LYS A 9 5.82 -7.69 6.36
C LYS A 9 5.19 -6.94 5.20
N ILE A 10 4.06 -6.29 5.46
CA ILE A 10 3.38 -5.46 4.47
C ILE A 10 3.77 -3.99 4.69
N PHE A 11 4.22 -3.36 3.61
CA PHE A 11 4.37 -1.91 3.48
C PHE A 11 3.49 -1.40 2.34
N GLY A 12 3.21 -0.12 2.34
CA GLY A 12 2.42 0.54 1.30
C GLY A 12 1.72 1.74 1.87
N GLU A 13 1.27 2.66 1.04
CA GLU A 13 0.64 3.88 1.54
C GLU A 13 -0.78 3.65 2.08
N ARG A 14 -1.30 4.68 2.77
CA ARG A 14 -2.74 4.72 3.09
C ARG A 14 -3.53 4.53 1.79
N HIS A 15 -4.72 3.94 1.89
CA HIS A 15 -5.60 3.67 0.73
C HIS A 15 -5.08 2.67 -0.32
N THR A 16 -4.04 1.89 -0.04
CA THR A 16 -3.47 0.88 -0.96
C THR A 16 -3.85 -0.57 -0.61
N ALA A 17 -4.94 -0.77 0.16
CA ALA A 17 -5.42 -2.09 0.59
C ALA A 17 -4.52 -2.86 1.58
N THR A 18 -3.53 -2.23 2.23
CA THR A 18 -2.70 -2.89 3.26
C THR A 18 -3.50 -3.68 4.31
N ASN A 19 -4.62 -3.14 4.83
CA ASN A 19 -5.47 -3.85 5.81
C ASN A 19 -6.17 -5.07 5.19
N ALA A 20 -6.74 -4.90 4.00
CA ALA A 20 -7.43 -5.96 3.29
C ALA A 20 -6.47 -7.10 2.94
N LEU A 21 -5.25 -6.79 2.48
CA LEU A 21 -4.20 -7.78 2.23
C LEU A 21 -3.79 -8.51 3.50
N THR A 22 -3.61 -7.81 4.63
CA THR A 22 -3.32 -8.47 5.92
C THR A 22 -4.42 -9.48 6.29
N GLN A 23 -5.69 -9.06 6.23
CA GLN A 23 -6.81 -9.95 6.55
C GLN A 23 -6.88 -11.13 5.58
N PHE A 24 -6.80 -10.85 4.28
CA PHE A 24 -6.81 -11.86 3.23
C PHE A 24 -5.72 -12.92 3.44
N ILE A 25 -4.49 -12.48 3.74
CA ILE A 25 -3.38 -13.40 3.95
C ILE A 25 -3.57 -14.22 5.23
N ASN A 26 -4.01 -13.59 6.32
CA ASN A 26 -4.28 -14.28 7.59
C ASN A 26 -5.35 -15.38 7.44
N VAL A 27 -6.35 -15.18 6.59
CA VAL A 27 -7.38 -16.18 6.29
C VAL A 27 -6.82 -17.33 5.45
N ASN A 28 -5.99 -17.03 4.45
CA ASN A 28 -5.63 -18.00 3.41
C ASN A 28 -4.30 -18.76 3.64
N PHE A 29 -3.36 -18.21 4.41
CA PHE A 29 -1.98 -18.74 4.49
C PHE A 29 -1.49 -18.96 5.92
N ASP A 30 -0.66 -19.99 6.10
CA ASP A 30 0.00 -20.33 7.36
C ASP A 30 1.28 -19.54 7.52
N VAL A 31 1.14 -18.26 7.89
CA VAL A 31 2.25 -17.31 7.98
C VAL A 31 2.01 -16.27 9.08
N SER A 32 3.08 -15.82 9.74
CA SER A 32 3.01 -14.73 10.71
C SER A 32 3.03 -13.35 10.01
N CYS A 33 1.94 -12.59 10.09
CA CYS A 33 1.92 -11.21 9.62
C CYS A 33 2.52 -10.26 10.67
N ARG A 34 3.71 -9.69 10.39
CA ARG A 34 4.45 -8.88 11.36
C ARG A 34 4.00 -7.42 11.37
N GLY A 35 3.74 -6.91 12.57
CA GLY A 35 3.18 -5.59 12.82
C GLY A 35 4.23 -4.51 13.06
N PHE A 36 3.89 -3.55 13.93
CA PHE A 36 4.73 -2.39 14.26
C PHE A 36 6.07 -2.76 14.90
N ASP A 37 6.09 -3.84 15.69
CA ASP A 37 7.28 -4.39 16.36
C ASP A 37 8.38 -4.87 15.39
N PHE A 38 7.99 -5.15 14.15
CA PHE A 38 8.88 -5.58 13.08
C PHE A 38 8.98 -4.49 12.00
N LEU A 39 10.05 -3.70 12.09
CA LEU A 39 10.38 -2.64 11.13
C LEU A 39 9.37 -1.48 11.09
N GLY A 40 8.66 -1.23 12.18
CA GLY A 40 7.83 -0.05 12.37
C GLY A 40 6.49 -0.11 11.65
N TRP A 41 5.84 1.05 11.58
CA TRP A 41 4.52 1.19 10.97
C TRP A 41 4.52 0.82 9.48
N LYS A 42 3.40 0.34 8.94
CA LYS A 42 3.31 -0.13 7.55
C LYS A 42 3.32 0.99 6.48
N HIS A 43 2.97 2.21 6.86
CA HIS A 43 2.92 3.38 5.97
C HIS A 43 4.19 4.23 6.02
N ARG A 44 5.26 3.77 6.68
CA ARG A 44 6.53 4.52 6.73
C ARG A 44 7.35 4.33 5.46
N ARG A 45 8.33 5.21 5.22
CA ARG A 45 9.42 4.98 4.27
C ARG A 45 10.12 3.63 4.52
N ALA A 46 10.42 2.90 3.45
CA ALA A 46 11.07 1.59 3.52
C ALA A 46 12.34 1.65 4.42
N PRO A 47 12.49 0.73 5.40
CA PRO A 47 13.66 0.68 6.26
C PRO A 47 14.97 0.56 5.46
N LEU A 48 16.03 1.17 5.98
CA LEU A 48 17.37 1.02 5.43
C LEU A 48 17.90 -0.41 5.65
N ARG A 49 18.90 -0.80 4.85
CA ARG A 49 19.61 -2.08 5.00
C ARG A 49 20.15 -2.32 6.40
N SER A 50 20.64 -1.28 7.06
CA SER A 50 21.11 -1.32 8.44
C SER A 50 20.00 -1.59 9.47
N GLU A 51 18.73 -1.32 9.14
CA GLU A 51 17.57 -1.59 10.00
C GLU A 51 17.06 -3.02 9.79
N TRP A 52 16.79 -3.43 8.54
CA TRP A 52 16.19 -4.75 8.28
C TRP A 52 17.17 -5.91 8.43
N LYS A 53 18.49 -5.70 8.27
CA LYS A 53 19.49 -6.74 8.56
C LYS A 53 19.55 -7.16 10.03
N LYS A 54 19.07 -6.32 10.94
CA LYS A 54 18.97 -6.61 12.39
C LYS A 54 17.75 -7.45 12.74
N LYS A 55 16.91 -7.79 11.77
CA LYS A 55 15.68 -8.58 11.93
C LYS A 55 15.79 -9.90 11.16
N ARG A 56 14.83 -10.81 11.35
CA ARG A 56 14.76 -12.12 10.69
C ARG A 56 14.34 -12.05 9.20
N TYR A 57 14.98 -11.18 8.41
CA TYR A 57 14.58 -10.87 7.03
C TYR A 57 14.76 -12.02 6.02
N LEU A 58 15.67 -12.97 6.27
CA LEU A 58 15.96 -14.09 5.37
C LEU A 58 14.80 -15.09 5.22
N ASN A 59 13.82 -15.03 6.12
CA ASN A 59 12.61 -15.86 6.09
C ASN A 59 11.34 -15.00 5.96
N THR A 60 11.51 -13.73 5.55
CA THR A 60 10.40 -12.78 5.42
C THR A 60 10.08 -12.51 3.97
N LEU A 61 8.80 -12.65 3.60
CA LEU A 61 8.28 -12.05 2.38
C LEU A 61 7.87 -10.60 2.65
N PHE A 62 8.51 -9.67 1.96
CA PHE A 62 8.12 -8.26 1.97
C PHE A 62 7.08 -8.00 0.89
N ILE A 63 5.90 -7.53 1.30
CA ILE A 63 4.81 -7.21 0.38
C ILE A 63 4.65 -5.71 0.34
N PHE A 64 4.75 -5.13 -0.85
CA PHE A 64 4.57 -3.70 -1.07
C PHE A 64 3.25 -3.46 -1.80
N SER A 65 2.25 -2.92 -1.11
CA SER A 65 0.98 -2.59 -1.76
C SER A 65 1.05 -1.23 -2.43
N VAL A 66 0.62 -1.18 -3.69
CA VAL A 66 0.63 0.03 -4.53
C VAL A 66 -0.77 0.30 -5.05
N ARG A 67 -1.05 1.56 -5.37
CA ARG A 67 -2.30 1.99 -6.02
C ARG A 67 -1.93 2.98 -7.11
N GLU A 68 -2.73 3.00 -8.18
CA GLU A 68 -2.60 4.00 -9.25
C GLU A 68 -2.58 5.42 -8.63
N PRO A 69 -1.59 6.26 -8.96
CA PRO A 69 -1.33 7.50 -8.25
C PRO A 69 -2.49 8.49 -8.30
N HIS A 70 -3.21 8.65 -9.41
CA HIS A 70 -4.36 9.58 -9.48
C HIS A 70 -5.51 9.10 -8.59
N ALA A 71 -5.85 7.81 -8.67
CA ALA A 71 -6.85 7.17 -7.83
C ALA A 71 -6.46 7.21 -6.35
N TRP A 72 -5.16 7.15 -6.04
CA TRP A 72 -4.63 7.30 -4.69
C TRP A 72 -4.72 8.74 -4.18
N LEU A 73 -4.32 9.73 -4.99
CA LEU A 73 -4.42 11.16 -4.65
C LEU A 73 -5.86 11.54 -4.35
N ARG A 74 -6.81 11.11 -5.19
CA ARG A 74 -8.24 11.30 -4.95
C ARG A 74 -8.72 10.70 -3.62
N ALA A 75 -8.20 9.52 -3.25
CA ALA A 75 -8.53 8.89 -1.97
C ALA A 75 -7.93 9.65 -0.78
N MET A 76 -6.72 10.17 -0.92
CA MET A 76 -6.10 11.07 0.07
C MET A 76 -6.88 12.39 0.19
N GLY A 77 -7.36 12.94 -0.93
CA GLY A 77 -8.20 14.14 -0.99
C GLY A 77 -9.53 14.00 -0.26
N LYS A 78 -10.10 12.79 -0.24
CA LYS A 78 -11.27 12.51 0.60
C LYS A 78 -10.92 12.42 2.09
N GLN A 79 -9.83 11.72 2.41
CA GLN A 79 -9.42 11.52 3.80
C GLN A 79 -7.96 11.11 3.89
N THR A 80 -7.15 11.87 4.61
CA THR A 80 -5.71 11.58 4.71
C THR A 80 -5.35 10.58 5.79
N TRP A 81 -6.25 10.30 6.75
CA TRP A 81 -5.99 9.44 7.92
C TRP A 81 -4.67 9.78 8.64
N ASN A 82 -4.40 11.07 8.79
CA ASN A 82 -3.27 11.60 9.56
C ASN A 82 -3.79 12.28 10.84
N PRO A 83 -3.78 11.60 12.00
CA PRO A 83 -4.23 12.19 13.26
C PRO A 83 -3.27 13.25 13.82
N GLN A 84 -2.01 13.31 13.33
CA GLN A 84 -1.03 14.30 13.76
C GLN A 84 -1.21 15.65 13.07
N GLN A 85 -1.88 15.68 11.91
CA GLN A 85 -2.20 16.89 11.14
C GLN A 85 -3.68 16.87 10.73
N PRO A 86 -4.62 16.90 11.70
CA PRO A 86 -6.05 16.79 11.42
C PRO A 86 -6.58 17.90 10.50
N GLU A 87 -5.97 19.08 10.55
CA GLU A 87 -6.30 20.27 9.75
C GLU A 87 -6.22 20.02 8.24
N ILE A 88 -5.39 19.06 7.82
CA ILE A 88 -5.20 18.72 6.40
C ILE A 88 -6.49 18.21 5.76
N ASN A 89 -7.41 17.61 6.53
CA ASN A 89 -8.69 17.14 5.99
C ASN A 89 -9.67 18.28 5.68
N ASN A 90 -9.35 19.52 6.06
CA ASN A 90 -10.16 20.70 5.75
C ASN A 90 -9.63 21.50 4.54
N LEU A 91 -8.47 21.11 4.00
CA LEU A 91 -7.91 21.74 2.82
C LEU A 91 -8.76 21.40 1.59
N SER A 92 -8.84 22.33 0.63
CA SER A 92 -9.29 21.98 -0.71
C SER A 92 -8.35 20.94 -1.34
N PHE A 93 -8.82 20.23 -2.35
CA PHE A 93 -7.99 19.22 -3.00
C PHE A 93 -6.71 19.82 -3.61
N THR A 94 -6.81 21.00 -4.21
CA THR A 94 -5.67 21.75 -4.76
C THR A 94 -4.65 22.12 -3.69
N GLU A 95 -5.10 22.67 -2.56
CA GLU A 95 -4.21 23.01 -1.44
C GLU A 95 -3.49 21.77 -0.92
N LEU A 96 -4.20 20.65 -0.73
CA LEU A 96 -3.63 19.39 -0.27
C LEU A 96 -2.49 18.89 -1.17
N LEU A 97 -2.58 19.03 -2.49
CA LEU A 97 -1.54 18.56 -3.42
C LEU A 97 -0.20 19.27 -3.25
N THR A 98 -0.22 20.48 -2.67
CA THR A 98 0.97 21.32 -2.42
C THR A 98 1.32 21.49 -0.95
N TYR A 99 0.43 21.06 -0.04
CA TYR A 99 0.62 21.20 1.39
C TYR A 99 1.61 20.15 1.93
N SER A 100 2.50 20.58 2.82
CA SER A 100 3.46 19.70 3.49
C SER A 100 2.76 18.63 4.32
N PHE A 101 3.09 17.37 4.05
CA PHE A 101 2.43 16.23 4.65
C PHE A 101 3.48 15.40 5.39
N GLU A 102 3.33 15.25 6.70
CA GLU A 102 4.34 14.63 7.58
C GLU A 102 5.72 15.28 7.38
N ASP A 103 6.75 14.49 7.09
CA ASP A 103 8.11 14.93 6.78
C ASP A 103 8.38 15.13 5.28
N TYR A 104 7.32 15.23 4.46
CA TYR A 104 7.39 15.37 3.00
C TYR A 104 6.89 16.74 2.52
N GLU A 105 7.45 17.20 1.41
CA GLU A 105 7.06 18.47 0.77
C GLU A 105 5.57 18.51 0.38
N SER A 106 5.04 17.39 -0.13
CA SER A 106 3.61 17.18 -0.32
C SER A 106 3.24 15.70 -0.40
N ILE A 107 1.94 15.38 -0.50
CA ILE A 107 1.50 13.99 -0.68
C ILE A 107 2.00 13.36 -2.00
N ILE A 108 2.28 14.16 -3.04
CA ILE A 108 2.84 13.66 -4.30
C ILE A 108 4.31 13.25 -4.08
N HIS A 109 5.08 14.11 -3.43
CA HIS A 109 6.47 13.83 -3.07
C HIS A 109 6.59 12.63 -2.13
N MET A 110 5.66 12.50 -1.17
CA MET A 110 5.57 11.33 -0.31
C MET A 110 5.36 10.04 -1.11
N TRP A 111 4.44 10.03 -2.07
CA TRP A 111 4.23 8.88 -2.94
C TRP A 111 5.52 8.53 -3.69
N ASN A 112 6.09 9.49 -4.42
CA ASN A 112 7.32 9.27 -5.20
C ASN A 112 8.45 8.68 -4.36
N GLU A 113 8.71 9.31 -3.20
CA GLU A 113 9.84 8.95 -2.37
C GLU A 113 9.66 7.58 -1.72
N LYS A 114 8.45 7.28 -1.22
CA LYS A 114 8.19 5.98 -0.59
C LYS A 114 8.23 4.84 -1.60
N TYR A 115 7.64 4.99 -2.79
CA TYR A 115 7.71 3.92 -3.80
C TYR A 115 9.11 3.74 -4.38
N THR A 116 9.89 4.81 -4.52
CA THR A 116 11.33 4.69 -4.81
C THR A 116 12.05 3.84 -3.76
N ASN A 117 11.79 4.11 -2.48
CA ASN A 117 12.41 3.37 -1.38
C ASN A 117 11.90 1.91 -1.27
N TYR A 118 10.63 1.65 -1.60
CA TYR A 118 10.08 0.29 -1.67
C TYR A 118 10.72 -0.50 -2.81
N ILE A 119 10.88 0.07 -4.00
CA ILE A 119 11.59 -0.56 -5.13
C ILE A 119 13.05 -0.87 -4.75
N ARG A 120 13.75 0.09 -4.14
CA ARG A 120 15.10 -0.14 -3.63
C ARG A 120 15.13 -1.35 -2.68
N MET A 121 14.27 -1.34 -1.66
CA MET A 121 14.26 -2.43 -0.68
C MET A 121 13.92 -3.78 -1.32
N ALA A 122 12.95 -3.82 -2.23
CA ALA A 122 12.57 -5.03 -2.96
C ALA A 122 13.75 -5.65 -3.73
N ASN A 123 14.64 -4.81 -4.27
CA ASN A 123 15.87 -5.25 -4.96
C ASN A 123 16.99 -5.69 -4.00
N GLU A 124 16.90 -5.39 -2.71
CA GLU A 124 17.94 -5.71 -1.72
C GLU A 124 17.61 -6.94 -0.84
N VAL A 125 16.33 -7.24 -0.65
CA VAL A 125 15.84 -8.36 0.18
C VAL A 125 15.63 -9.63 -0.67
N PRO A 126 15.72 -10.83 -0.08
CA PRO A 126 15.63 -12.07 -0.86
C PRO A 126 14.22 -12.37 -1.39
N TYR A 127 13.17 -11.91 -0.69
CA TYR A 127 11.78 -12.15 -1.08
C TYR A 127 10.99 -10.85 -0.97
N ALA A 128 10.55 -10.35 -2.12
CA ALA A 128 9.68 -9.20 -2.22
C ALA A 128 8.68 -9.36 -3.36
N ILE A 129 7.47 -8.85 -3.16
CA ILE A 129 6.45 -8.73 -4.20
C ILE A 129 5.74 -7.39 -4.10
N PHE A 130 5.28 -6.89 -5.24
CA PHE A 130 4.37 -5.75 -5.31
C PHE A 130 2.96 -6.25 -5.61
N ILE A 131 1.98 -5.82 -4.81
CA ILE A 131 0.57 -6.13 -5.08
C ILE A 131 -0.15 -4.82 -5.36
N LYS A 132 -0.65 -4.67 -6.59
CA LYS A 132 -1.49 -3.53 -6.94
C LYS A 132 -2.86 -3.70 -6.30
N LYS A 133 -3.38 -2.62 -5.72
CA LYS A 133 -4.74 -2.58 -5.19
C LYS A 133 -5.73 -2.94 -6.29
N GLU A 134 -5.52 -2.47 -7.51
CA GLU A 134 -6.39 -2.70 -8.66
C GLU A 134 -6.48 -4.20 -8.97
N ASP A 135 -5.34 -4.87 -9.08
CA ASP A 135 -5.26 -6.31 -9.34
C ASP A 135 -5.92 -7.12 -8.21
N PHE A 136 -5.64 -6.75 -6.95
CA PHE A 136 -6.27 -7.38 -5.79
C PHE A 136 -7.79 -7.17 -5.75
N SER A 137 -8.28 -6.01 -6.18
CA SER A 137 -9.73 -5.73 -6.22
C SER A 137 -10.41 -6.45 -7.39
N ALA A 138 -9.70 -6.63 -8.51
CA ALA A 138 -10.22 -7.26 -9.72
C ALA A 138 -10.27 -8.79 -9.60
N ASP A 139 -9.20 -9.41 -9.10
CA ASP A 139 -9.08 -10.88 -9.00
C ASP A 139 -8.21 -11.30 -7.79
N GLN A 140 -8.87 -11.48 -6.65
CA GLN A 140 -8.20 -11.98 -5.43
C GLN A 140 -7.65 -13.40 -5.61
N HIS A 141 -8.20 -14.21 -6.52
CA HIS A 141 -7.73 -15.57 -6.74
C HIS A 141 -6.42 -15.59 -7.54
N ALA A 142 -6.23 -14.66 -8.48
CA ALA A 142 -4.93 -14.44 -9.13
C ALA A 142 -3.86 -14.07 -8.10
N VAL A 143 -4.16 -13.12 -7.20
CA VAL A 143 -3.24 -12.74 -6.10
C VAL A 143 -2.97 -13.90 -5.14
N TYR A 144 -3.99 -14.71 -4.82
CA TYR A 144 -3.82 -15.94 -4.04
C TYR A 144 -2.81 -16.89 -4.70
N LYS A 145 -2.96 -17.16 -6.00
CA LYS A 145 -2.05 -18.05 -6.74
C LYS A 145 -0.62 -17.53 -6.75
N GLU A 146 -0.44 -16.21 -6.89
CA GLU A 146 0.88 -15.59 -6.81
C GLU A 146 1.51 -15.78 -5.42
N LEU A 147 0.73 -15.55 -4.35
CA LEU A 147 1.20 -15.75 -2.97
C LEU A 147 1.53 -17.22 -2.66
N CYS A 148 0.83 -18.19 -3.26
CA CYS A 148 1.14 -19.64 -3.15
C CYS A 148 2.54 -20.01 -3.67
N LEU A 149 3.19 -19.15 -4.46
CA LEU A 149 4.59 -19.36 -4.86
C LEU A 149 5.54 -19.26 -3.66
N TYR A 150 5.16 -18.48 -2.65
CA TYR A 150 5.97 -18.13 -1.47
C TYR A 150 5.44 -18.74 -0.18
N LEU A 151 4.12 -18.81 -0.02
CA LEU A 151 3.45 -19.10 1.24
C LEU A 151 2.68 -20.42 1.16
N GLN A 152 2.60 -21.13 2.29
CA GLN A 152 1.80 -22.35 2.40
C GLN A 152 0.33 -22.00 2.64
N PRO A 153 -0.61 -22.46 1.80
CA PRO A 153 -2.03 -22.30 2.06
C PRO A 153 -2.49 -23.04 3.33
N LYS A 154 -3.40 -22.44 4.10
CA LYS A 154 -4.09 -23.11 5.21
C LYS A 154 -5.14 -24.10 4.73
N SER A 155 -5.86 -23.71 3.67
CA SER A 155 -7.02 -24.41 3.14
C SER A 155 -7.28 -23.96 1.69
N THR A 156 -8.48 -24.20 1.19
CA THR A 156 -8.93 -23.67 -0.10
C THR A 156 -9.08 -22.15 -0.05
N PHE A 157 -8.85 -21.50 -1.19
CA PHE A 157 -9.00 -20.05 -1.37
C PHE A 157 -10.32 -19.51 -0.79
N GLN A 158 -10.21 -18.46 0.04
CA GLN A 158 -11.32 -17.72 0.63
C GLN A 158 -11.21 -16.24 0.23
N PRO A 159 -12.13 -15.72 -0.59
CA PRO A 159 -12.17 -14.30 -0.92
C PRO A 159 -12.62 -13.46 0.28
N ILE A 160 -12.20 -12.20 0.33
CA ILE A 160 -12.74 -11.20 1.26
C ILE A 160 -13.68 -10.24 0.51
N GLY A 161 -14.95 -10.18 0.94
CA GLY A 161 -15.96 -9.34 0.28
C GLY A 161 -16.12 -7.94 0.89
N GLY A 162 -15.89 -7.78 2.19
CA GLY A 162 -16.17 -6.54 2.92
C GLY A 162 -15.03 -5.53 2.91
N TYR A 163 -15.38 -4.25 3.12
CA TYR A 163 -14.40 -3.19 3.35
C TYR A 163 -13.62 -3.44 4.66
N VAL A 164 -12.29 -3.30 4.60
CA VAL A 164 -11.41 -3.50 5.76
C VAL A 164 -10.66 -2.20 6.06
N ASN A 165 -10.83 -1.67 7.28
CA ASN A 165 -10.04 -0.55 7.79
C ASN A 165 -9.26 -0.94 9.06
N GLY A 166 -8.67 0.03 9.75
CA GLY A 166 -7.90 -0.22 10.99
C GLY A 166 -8.74 -0.83 12.13
N GLY A 167 -10.07 -0.78 12.05
CA GLY A 167 -11.00 -1.39 13.00
C GLY A 167 -11.55 -2.75 12.56
N GLY A 168 -11.08 -3.33 11.44
CA GLY A 168 -11.49 -4.66 10.97
C GLY A 168 -12.45 -4.63 9.78
N LEU A 169 -13.16 -5.75 9.58
CA LEU A 169 -14.11 -5.98 8.48
C LEU A 169 -15.43 -5.25 8.75
N HIS A 170 -15.92 -4.51 7.77
CA HIS A 170 -17.22 -3.82 7.81
C HIS A 170 -18.19 -4.52 6.85
N GLU A 171 -19.10 -5.31 7.41
CA GLU A 171 -20.19 -5.94 6.65
C GLU A 171 -21.14 -4.86 6.11
N GLY A 172 -21.62 -5.02 4.87
CA GLY A 172 -22.52 -4.07 4.21
C GLY A 172 -21.86 -2.87 3.52
N ARG A 173 -20.54 -2.69 3.62
CA ARG A 173 -19.79 -1.74 2.79
C ARG A 173 -18.96 -2.48 1.74
N ASP A 174 -19.35 -2.31 0.47
CA ASP A 174 -18.58 -2.80 -0.67
C ASP A 174 -17.34 -1.90 -0.90
N HIS A 175 -16.18 -2.53 -1.11
CA HIS A 175 -14.96 -1.82 -1.50
C HIS A 175 -15.13 -1.11 -2.86
N LYS A 176 -16.10 -1.52 -3.68
CA LYS A 176 -16.41 -0.92 -4.99
C LYS A 176 -17.27 0.35 -4.91
N THR A 177 -18.03 0.58 -3.83
CA THR A 177 -18.94 1.73 -3.73
C THR A 177 -18.28 3.03 -3.24
N GLN A 178 -16.99 3.00 -2.90
CA GLN A 178 -16.28 4.18 -2.37
C GLN A 178 -15.98 5.28 -3.41
N GLY A 179 -16.24 5.05 -4.69
CA GLY A 179 -15.89 5.97 -5.77
C GLY A 179 -16.71 7.26 -5.85
N LYS A 180 -17.93 7.31 -5.28
CA LYS A 180 -18.88 8.42 -5.48
C LYS A 180 -18.57 9.70 -4.69
N GLU A 181 -17.55 9.71 -3.84
CA GLU A 181 -17.22 10.84 -2.94
C GLU A 181 -15.77 11.31 -3.09
N TYR A 182 -15.10 10.95 -4.17
CA TYR A 182 -13.72 11.38 -4.41
C TYR A 182 -13.69 12.69 -5.20
N PRO A 183 -12.85 13.68 -4.81
CA PRO A 183 -12.71 14.92 -5.58
C PRO A 183 -12.28 14.59 -7.02
N ASP A 184 -12.81 15.32 -8.00
CA ASP A 184 -12.31 15.28 -9.37
C ASP A 184 -11.12 16.24 -9.52
N PHE A 185 -10.28 16.01 -10.52
CA PHE A 185 -9.17 16.90 -10.81
C PHE A 185 -9.65 18.09 -11.64
N SER A 186 -9.35 19.30 -11.19
CA SER A 186 -9.36 20.49 -12.04
C SER A 186 -8.11 20.54 -12.93
N ASP A 187 -8.10 21.42 -13.93
CA ASP A 187 -6.91 21.65 -14.77
C ASP A 187 -5.71 22.11 -13.93
N GLN A 188 -5.94 22.89 -12.87
CA GLN A 188 -4.91 23.30 -11.93
C GLN A 188 -4.33 22.10 -11.16
N ASP A 189 -5.19 21.21 -10.68
CA ASP A 189 -4.75 20.00 -9.98
C ASP A 189 -3.91 19.11 -10.89
N LEU A 190 -4.37 18.89 -12.13
CA LEU A 190 -3.60 18.12 -13.12
C LEU A 190 -2.27 18.78 -13.44
N SER A 191 -2.21 20.11 -13.51
CA SER A 191 -0.94 20.82 -13.71
C SER A 191 0.04 20.56 -12.56
N ILE A 192 -0.44 20.58 -11.31
CA ILE A 192 0.39 20.28 -10.13
C ILE A 192 0.85 18.83 -10.15
N VAL A 193 -0.07 17.88 -10.38
CA VAL A 193 0.25 16.44 -10.43
C VAL A 193 1.27 16.16 -11.53
N ASN A 194 1.06 16.67 -12.75
CA ASN A 194 1.98 16.45 -13.86
C ASN A 194 3.37 17.06 -13.66
N ALA A 195 3.48 18.12 -12.86
CA ALA A 195 4.75 18.75 -12.54
C ALA A 195 5.59 17.92 -11.56
N TYR A 196 4.95 17.26 -10.58
CA TYR A 196 5.66 16.62 -9.47
C TYR A 196 5.60 15.09 -9.45
N LEU A 197 4.60 14.46 -10.07
CA LEU A 197 4.48 12.99 -10.05
C LEU A 197 5.58 12.35 -10.92
N ASP A 198 6.30 11.37 -10.35
CA ASP A 198 7.40 10.73 -11.05
C ASP A 198 6.88 9.74 -12.11
N LYS A 199 6.93 10.18 -13.37
CA LYS A 199 6.49 9.39 -14.53
C LYS A 199 7.26 8.08 -14.71
N LYS A 200 8.52 7.98 -14.25
CA LYS A 200 9.28 6.73 -14.31
C LYS A 200 8.75 5.71 -13.32
N LEU A 201 8.33 6.14 -12.13
CA LEU A 201 7.67 5.27 -11.17
C LEU A 201 6.29 4.83 -11.67
N CYS A 202 5.53 5.75 -12.27
CA CYS A 202 4.25 5.41 -12.90
C CYS A 202 4.43 4.32 -13.97
N ALA A 203 5.40 4.50 -14.88
CA ALA A 203 5.75 3.51 -15.89
C ALA A 203 6.25 2.17 -15.29
N TYR A 204 7.05 2.21 -14.21
CA TYR A 204 7.50 0.99 -13.51
C TYR A 204 6.33 0.12 -13.04
N PHE A 205 5.24 0.76 -12.60
CA PHE A 205 4.02 0.07 -12.19
C PHE A 205 2.98 -0.06 -13.30
N ASN A 206 3.28 0.25 -14.56
CA ASN A 206 2.32 0.27 -15.67
C ASN A 206 1.08 1.14 -15.40
N TYR A 207 1.28 2.29 -14.75
CA TYR A 207 0.31 3.36 -14.67
C TYR A 207 0.75 4.44 -15.67
N ASN A 208 0.17 4.44 -16.87
CA ASN A 208 0.51 5.41 -17.92
C ASN A 208 -0.62 6.42 -18.08
#